data_AF-A0A438CS32-F1
#
_entry.id   AF-A0A438CS32-F1
#
_cell.length_a   1.000
_cell.length_b   1.000
_cell.length_c   1.000
_cell.angle_alpha   90.00
_cell.angle_beta   90.00
_cell.angle_gamma   90.00
#
_symmetry.space_group_name_H-M   'P 1'
#
loop_
_entity.id
_entity.type
_entity.pdbx_description
1 polymer ?
#
loop_
_entity_poly.entity_id
_entity_poly.type
_entity_poly.pdbx_seq_one_letter_code
_entity_poly.pdbx_strand_id
1 'polypeptide(L)'
;MLIDHYGTLMRTFFKNSGVGLTIEACKDFHACKWPEELSNRDTSLALYFDAMNEKNQDLIKEIQSECSQIITFSHFLPRQELCPEKRMLFYPNLPKIIGSDFLEVRLRSIHGAEGSASACHVFGHTHFCWDSMLDGIRYVQAPLAYPRERKRRMNGGEDWLPFCIYCDGKFADKLMACFWSEYYSTNPRTPHNTQLAPWVARFYKRR
;
A
#
# COMPACT_ATOMS: atom_id res chain seq x y z
N MET A 1 -7.41 -0.34 -15.94
CA MET A 1 -7.63 1.04 -15.46
C MET A 1 -8.46 0.97 -14.18
N LEU A 2 -7.84 1.13 -13.01
CA LEU A 2 -8.56 1.20 -11.72
C LEU A 2 -8.67 2.69 -11.37
N ILE A 3 -9.76 3.34 -11.78
CA ILE A 3 -9.95 4.76 -11.51
C ILE A 3 -10.32 4.91 -10.04
N ASP A 4 -9.35 5.31 -9.21
CA ASP A 4 -9.61 5.86 -7.88
C ASP A 4 -10.15 7.29 -8.08
N HIS A 5 -11.44 7.36 -8.44
CA HIS A 5 -12.17 8.61 -8.41
C HIS A 5 -12.44 8.88 -6.93
N TYR A 6 -11.63 9.73 -6.31
CA TYR A 6 -12.02 10.79 -5.37
C TYR A 6 -10.78 11.26 -4.60
N GLY A 7 -10.57 12.58 -4.56
CA GLY A 7 -9.55 13.26 -3.76
C GLY A 7 -9.82 13.23 -2.26
N THR A 8 -10.29 12.10 -1.74
CA THR A 8 -10.51 11.84 -0.32
C THR A 8 -9.64 10.63 0.02
N LEU A 9 -8.70 10.76 0.95
CA LEU A 9 -7.96 9.61 1.45
C LEU A 9 -8.96 8.64 2.11
N MET A 10 -9.06 7.42 1.59
CA MET A 10 -10.14 6.47 1.91
C MET A 10 -9.63 5.22 2.65
N ARG A 11 -10.10 4.98 3.86
CA ARG A 11 -9.61 3.86 4.68
C ARG A 11 -9.91 2.51 4.05
N THR A 12 -8.93 1.63 4.18
CA THR A 12 -9.15 0.20 4.05
C THR A 12 -8.45 -0.50 5.20
N PHE A 13 -9.01 -1.62 5.65
CA PHE A 13 -8.52 -2.37 6.82
C PHE A 13 -7.88 -3.69 6.38
N PHE A 14 -6.74 -4.01 6.97
CA PHE A 14 -6.30 -5.40 7.18
C PHE A 14 -7.04 -5.94 8.41
N LYS A 15 -7.66 -7.12 8.33
CA LYS A 15 -8.30 -7.79 9.47
C LYS A 15 -7.33 -7.85 10.66
N ASN A 16 -7.53 -6.99 11.65
CA ASN A 16 -6.90 -7.12 12.95
C ASN A 16 -8.00 -7.09 14.01
N SER A 17 -8.41 -8.28 14.42
CA SER A 17 -9.26 -8.55 15.58
C SER A 17 -8.51 -8.14 16.86
N GLY A 18 -8.62 -6.87 17.26
CA GLY A 18 -8.07 -6.43 18.53
C GLY A 18 -7.98 -4.92 18.74
N VAL A 19 -8.84 -4.43 19.64
CA VAL A 19 -8.71 -3.21 20.46
C VAL A 19 -9.01 -1.87 19.76
N GLY A 20 -10.25 -1.41 19.98
CA GLY A 20 -10.87 -0.19 19.47
C GLY A 20 -10.52 1.13 20.18
N LEU A 21 -9.26 1.36 20.55
CA LEU A 21 -8.82 2.65 21.09
C LEU A 21 -7.69 3.20 20.20
N THR A 22 -7.81 4.47 19.76
CA THR A 22 -6.86 5.25 18.93
C THR A 22 -6.90 5.11 17.39
N ILE A 23 -8.09 5.05 16.78
CA ILE A 23 -8.29 5.35 15.34
C ILE A 23 -8.65 6.84 15.11
N GLU A 24 -8.94 7.59 16.19
CA GLU A 24 -9.46 8.97 16.18
C GLU A 24 -8.46 10.05 15.73
N ALA A 25 -7.19 9.72 15.54
CA ALA A 25 -6.19 10.71 15.11
C ALA A 25 -6.21 10.99 13.59
N CYS A 26 -6.89 10.15 12.80
CA CYS A 26 -7.01 10.33 11.36
C CYS A 26 -8.19 11.25 11.03
N LYS A 27 -7.95 12.27 10.19
CA LYS A 27 -8.91 13.34 9.87
C LYS A 27 -10.27 12.83 9.41
N ASP A 28 -10.30 11.76 8.62
CA ASP A 28 -11.53 11.21 8.04
C ASP A 28 -12.51 10.70 9.10
N PHE A 29 -12.03 10.33 10.29
CA PHE A 29 -12.92 9.91 11.40
C PHE A 29 -13.87 11.03 11.83
N HIS A 30 -13.39 12.27 11.74
CA HIS A 30 -14.10 13.46 12.17
C HIS A 30 -14.72 14.21 10.99
N ALA A 31 -14.11 14.13 9.81
CA ALA A 31 -14.49 14.91 8.64
C ALA A 31 -15.49 14.20 7.72
N CYS A 32 -15.50 12.86 7.67
CA CYS A 32 -16.37 12.10 6.78
C CYS A 32 -17.61 11.60 7.53
N LYS A 33 -18.77 11.80 6.91
CA LYS A 33 -20.04 11.21 7.35
C LYS A 33 -20.47 10.17 6.32
N TRP A 34 -20.79 8.98 6.81
CA TRP A 34 -21.18 7.85 5.98
C TRP A 34 -22.68 7.52 6.19
N PRO A 35 -23.33 6.88 5.20
CA PRO A 35 -24.62 6.21 5.41
C PRO A 35 -24.59 5.26 6.61
N GLU A 36 -25.75 4.96 7.20
CA GLU A 36 -25.86 4.20 8.45
C GLU A 36 -25.28 2.78 8.34
N GLU A 37 -25.29 2.22 7.13
CA GLU A 37 -24.78 0.89 6.81
C GLU A 37 -23.24 0.84 6.70
N LEU A 38 -22.57 1.99 6.68
CA LEU A 38 -21.13 2.13 6.50
C LEU A 38 -20.46 2.72 7.73
N SER A 39 -19.35 2.11 8.14
CA SER A 39 -18.71 2.39 9.42
C SER A 39 -17.20 2.52 9.30
N ASN A 40 -16.67 3.55 9.96
CA ASN A 40 -15.23 3.75 10.14
C ASN A 40 -14.58 2.75 11.12
N ARG A 41 -15.36 1.81 11.70
CA ARG A 41 -14.92 0.90 12.76
C ARG A 41 -14.78 -0.54 12.31
N ASP A 42 -15.18 -0.85 11.08
CA ASP A 42 -15.15 -2.19 10.50
C ASP A 42 -14.78 -2.15 9.01
N THR A 43 -14.89 -3.28 8.34
CA THR A 43 -14.52 -3.45 6.92
C THR A 43 -15.58 -2.99 5.93
N SER A 44 -16.72 -2.42 6.35
CA SER A 44 -17.83 -2.04 5.47
C SER A 44 -17.41 -1.02 4.40
N LEU A 45 -16.65 0.00 4.78
CA LEU A 45 -16.12 0.99 3.83
C LEU A 45 -15.19 0.34 2.80
N ALA A 46 -14.32 -0.54 3.27
CA ALA A 46 -13.39 -1.26 2.42
C ALA A 46 -14.10 -2.09 1.35
N LEU A 47 -15.10 -2.85 1.78
CA LEU A 47 -15.97 -3.64 0.91
C LEU A 47 -16.73 -2.77 -0.08
N TYR A 48 -17.32 -1.67 0.39
CA TYR A 48 -18.09 -0.75 -0.43
C TYR A 48 -17.25 -0.19 -1.58
N PHE A 49 -16.07 0.37 -1.29
CA PHE A 49 -15.20 0.92 -2.33
C PHE A 49 -14.60 -0.14 -3.24
N ASP A 50 -14.31 -1.33 -2.72
CA ASP A 50 -13.88 -2.44 -3.55
C ASP A 50 -14.99 -2.83 -4.54
N ALA A 51 -16.24 -2.97 -4.08
CA ALA A 51 -17.40 -3.32 -4.89
C ALA A 51 -17.69 -2.30 -6.01
N MET A 52 -17.36 -1.02 -5.82
CA MET A 52 -17.48 -0.01 -6.88
C MET A 52 -16.65 -0.34 -8.14
N ASN A 53 -15.65 -1.22 -8.02
CA ASN A 53 -14.84 -1.69 -9.15
C ASN A 53 -15.49 -2.85 -9.93
N GLU A 54 -16.59 -3.44 -9.46
CA GLU A 54 -17.29 -4.54 -10.16
C GLU A 54 -17.79 -4.12 -11.53
N LYS A 55 -18.15 -2.84 -11.72
CA LYS A 55 -18.52 -2.28 -13.02
C LYS A 55 -17.44 -2.44 -14.10
N ASN A 56 -16.19 -2.66 -13.71
CA ASN A 56 -15.05 -2.83 -14.63
C ASN A 56 -14.78 -4.31 -14.96
N GLN A 57 -15.59 -5.26 -14.47
CA GLN A 57 -15.29 -6.68 -14.57
C GLN A 57 -15.16 -7.19 -16.01
N ASP A 58 -16.05 -6.77 -16.91
CA ASP A 58 -15.99 -7.21 -18.31
C ASP A 58 -14.78 -6.64 -19.04
N LEU A 59 -14.45 -5.36 -18.80
CA LEU A 59 -13.22 -4.73 -19.30
C LEU A 59 -11.96 -5.43 -18.79
N ILE A 60 -11.96 -5.88 -17.53
CA ILE A 60 -10.83 -6.63 -16.96
C ILE A 60 -10.66 -7.97 -17.70
N LYS A 61 -11.74 -8.69 -17.98
CA LYS A 61 -11.68 -9.96 -18.73
C LYS A 61 -11.15 -9.77 -20.15
N GLU A 62 -11.59 -8.71 -20.83
CA GLU A 62 -11.09 -8.33 -22.16
C GLU A 62 -9.58 -8.08 -22.11
N ILE A 63 -9.12 -7.22 -21.20
CA ILE A 63 -7.68 -6.95 -20.99
C ILE A 63 -6.90 -8.24 -20.70
N GLN A 64 -7.42 -9.13 -19.84
CA GLN A 64 -6.77 -10.40 -19.53
C GLN A 64 -6.66 -11.34 -20.74
N SER A 65 -7.59 -11.25 -21.69
CA SER A 65 -7.57 -12.06 -22.90
C SER A 65 -6.63 -11.52 -23.99
N GLU A 66 -6.41 -10.20 -24.02
CA GLU A 66 -5.65 -9.54 -25.08
C GLU A 66 -4.24 -9.12 -24.67
N CYS A 67 -4.01 -8.83 -23.38
CA CYS A 67 -2.76 -8.29 -22.87
C CYS A 67 -1.98 -9.36 -22.10
N SER A 68 -0.73 -9.59 -22.52
CA SER A 68 0.24 -10.42 -21.77
C SER A 68 0.86 -9.69 -20.58
N GLN A 69 0.73 -8.37 -20.54
CA GLN A 69 1.34 -7.47 -19.57
C GLN A 69 0.26 -6.61 -18.90
N ILE A 70 0.03 -6.83 -17.61
CA ILE A 70 -0.98 -6.11 -16.84
C ILE A 70 -0.30 -5.39 -15.68
N ILE A 71 -0.59 -4.08 -15.57
CA ILE A 71 -0.16 -3.26 -14.45
C ILE A 71 -1.42 -2.76 -13.76
N THR A 72 -1.62 -3.17 -12.52
CA THR A 72 -2.70 -2.64 -11.67
C THR A 72 -2.16 -1.55 -10.77
N PHE A 73 -3.04 -0.69 -10.26
CA PHE A 73 -2.64 0.32 -9.30
C PHE A 73 -3.74 0.61 -8.30
N SER A 74 -3.35 1.12 -7.14
CA SER A 74 -4.25 1.57 -6.08
C SER A 74 -3.56 2.65 -5.24
N HIS A 75 -4.31 3.42 -4.46
CA HIS A 75 -3.68 4.32 -3.49
C HIS A 75 -3.18 3.56 -2.26
N PHE A 76 -3.93 2.55 -1.81
CA PHE A 76 -3.71 1.82 -0.55
C PHE A 76 -2.89 0.55 -0.73
N LEU A 77 -2.34 0.01 0.36
CA LEU A 77 -1.53 -1.20 0.30
C LEU A 77 -2.45 -2.43 0.16
N PRO A 78 -2.22 -3.31 -0.81
CA PRO A 78 -2.95 -4.58 -0.87
C PRO A 78 -2.48 -5.57 0.21
N ARG A 79 -1.23 -5.44 0.69
CA ARG A 79 -0.62 -6.42 1.60
C ARG A 79 0.07 -5.79 2.79
N GLN A 80 0.00 -6.44 3.95
CA GLN A 80 0.66 -5.98 5.17
C GLN A 80 2.19 -6.00 5.02
N GLU A 81 2.71 -6.92 4.22
CA GLU A 81 4.15 -7.06 3.95
C GLU A 81 4.74 -5.82 3.26
N LEU A 82 3.91 -5.00 2.61
CA LEU A 82 4.31 -3.76 1.92
C LEU A 82 4.47 -2.56 2.87
N CYS A 83 4.36 -2.78 4.18
CA CYS A 83 4.60 -1.78 5.22
C CYS A 83 5.63 -2.30 6.22
N PRO A 84 6.51 -1.48 6.79
CA PRO A 84 7.39 -1.93 7.87
C PRO A 84 6.61 -2.41 9.09
N GLU A 85 7.21 -3.32 9.85
CA GLU A 85 6.62 -3.83 11.09
C GLU A 85 6.34 -2.70 12.09
N LYS A 86 5.20 -2.80 12.79
CA LYS A 86 4.74 -1.82 13.77
C LYS A 86 5.83 -1.36 14.75
N ARG A 87 6.70 -2.28 15.20
CA ARG A 87 7.81 -2.00 16.13
C ARG A 87 8.88 -1.06 15.58
N MET A 88 8.93 -0.89 14.26
CA MET A 88 9.90 -0.05 13.53
C MET A 88 9.31 1.31 13.13
N LEU A 89 8.01 1.52 13.33
CA LEU A 89 7.30 2.73 12.93
C LEU A 89 7.25 3.77 14.05
N PHE A 90 7.44 5.04 13.71
CA PHE A 90 7.18 6.16 14.63
C PHE A 90 5.69 6.33 14.94
N TYR A 91 4.82 5.96 14.00
CA TYR A 91 3.37 5.97 14.16
C TYR A 91 2.86 4.52 14.20
N PRO A 92 2.74 3.91 15.39
CA PRO A 92 2.43 2.48 15.52
C PRO A 92 1.01 2.11 15.08
N ASN A 93 0.11 3.08 14.93
CA ASN A 93 -1.24 2.86 14.42
C ASN A 93 -1.34 2.98 12.90
N LEU A 94 -0.26 3.36 12.19
CA LEU A 94 -0.26 3.47 10.73
C LEU A 94 -0.78 2.18 10.06
N PRO A 95 -0.35 0.95 10.41
CA PRO A 95 -0.85 -0.27 9.78
C PRO A 95 -2.37 -0.49 9.85
N LYS A 96 -3.08 0.21 10.73
CA LYS A 96 -4.54 0.10 10.88
C LYS A 96 -5.34 0.83 9.79
N ILE A 97 -4.71 1.71 9.00
CA ILE A 97 -5.43 2.64 8.11
C ILE A 97 -4.86 2.73 6.69
N ILE A 98 -3.95 1.83 6.31
CA ILE A 98 -3.14 1.98 5.09
C ILE A 98 -3.42 0.96 3.99
N GLY A 99 -4.32 0.00 4.18
CA GLY A 99 -4.43 -1.10 3.21
C GLY A 99 -5.59 -2.05 3.41
N SER A 100 -5.86 -2.89 2.41
CA SER A 100 -7.11 -3.64 2.25
C SER A 100 -6.87 -5.11 1.93
N ASP A 101 -7.49 -6.00 2.71
CA ASP A 101 -7.54 -7.43 2.33
C ASP A 101 -8.33 -7.65 1.02
N PHE A 102 -9.40 -6.89 0.79
CA PHE A 102 -10.24 -7.03 -0.42
C PHE A 102 -9.50 -6.60 -1.68
N LEU A 103 -8.59 -5.62 -1.55
CA LEU A 103 -7.75 -5.19 -2.65
C LEU A 103 -6.80 -6.30 -3.09
N GLU A 104 -6.19 -7.05 -2.15
CA GLU A 104 -5.35 -8.20 -2.51
C GLU A 104 -6.18 -9.30 -3.17
N VAL A 105 -7.38 -9.59 -2.69
CA VAL A 105 -8.28 -10.55 -3.33
C VAL A 105 -8.58 -10.15 -4.78
N ARG A 106 -8.93 -8.88 -5.03
CA ARG A 106 -9.17 -8.35 -6.38
C ARG A 106 -7.91 -8.37 -7.24
N LEU A 107 -6.78 -8.02 -6.67
CA LEU A 107 -5.49 -8.05 -7.35
C LEU A 107 -5.15 -9.47 -7.80
N ARG A 108 -5.40 -10.47 -6.96
CA ARG A 108 -5.24 -11.90 -7.29
C ARG A 108 -6.25 -12.40 -8.32
N SER A 109 -7.47 -11.86 -8.36
CA SER A 109 -8.41 -12.19 -9.44
C SER A 109 -7.96 -11.64 -10.80
N ILE A 110 -7.15 -10.57 -10.81
CA ILE A 110 -6.61 -9.97 -12.03
C ILE A 110 -5.30 -10.65 -12.46
N HIS A 111 -4.37 -10.84 -11.53
CA HIS A 111 -3.02 -11.36 -11.82
C HIS A 111 -2.89 -12.88 -11.67
N GLY A 112 -3.91 -13.55 -11.15
CA GLY A 112 -3.86 -14.97 -10.78
C GLY A 112 -3.36 -15.19 -9.35
N ALA A 113 -3.68 -16.36 -8.78
CA ALA A 113 -3.31 -16.72 -7.41
C ALA A 113 -1.80 -16.67 -7.19
N GLU A 114 -1.02 -17.18 -8.14
CA GLU A 114 0.45 -17.24 -8.08
C GLU A 114 1.15 -16.03 -8.73
N GLY A 115 0.39 -15.08 -9.28
CA GLY A 115 0.94 -14.00 -10.09
C GLY A 115 1.63 -14.49 -11.37
N SER A 116 2.51 -13.64 -11.91
CA SER A 116 3.34 -13.96 -13.07
C SER A 116 4.53 -13.01 -13.16
N ALA A 117 5.54 -13.34 -13.98
CA ALA A 117 6.65 -12.42 -14.24
C ALA A 117 6.22 -11.09 -14.90
N SER A 118 5.02 -11.05 -15.49
CA SER A 118 4.40 -9.84 -16.05
C SER A 118 3.43 -9.16 -15.08
N ALA A 119 3.21 -9.68 -13.88
CA ALA A 119 2.31 -9.07 -12.91
C ALA A 119 3.01 -7.94 -12.14
N CYS A 120 2.44 -6.73 -12.20
CA CYS A 120 2.88 -5.60 -11.39
C CYS A 120 1.70 -4.86 -10.76
N HIS A 121 1.90 -4.42 -9.52
CA HIS A 121 0.99 -3.54 -8.81
C HIS A 121 1.71 -2.30 -8.31
N VAL A 122 1.18 -1.14 -8.67
CA VAL A 122 1.67 0.16 -8.21
C VAL A 122 0.80 0.67 -7.08
N PHE A 123 1.40 1.03 -5.95
CA PHE A 123 0.66 1.46 -4.76
C PHE A 123 1.26 2.72 -4.13
N GLY A 124 0.58 3.28 -3.13
CA GLY A 124 0.97 4.55 -2.52
C GLY A 124 0.65 4.66 -1.03
N HIS A 125 0.22 5.86 -0.63
CA HIS A 125 -0.26 6.19 0.72
C HIS A 125 0.80 6.28 1.84
N THR A 126 1.64 5.26 2.05
CA THR A 126 2.53 5.20 3.23
C THR A 126 3.77 6.08 3.15
N HIS A 127 4.02 6.66 1.98
CA HIS A 127 5.26 7.36 1.66
C HIS A 127 6.52 6.49 1.77
N PHE A 128 6.53 5.20 2.08
CA PHE A 128 7.76 4.39 2.01
C PHE A 128 8.13 4.05 0.57
N CYS A 129 9.35 4.33 0.11
CA CYS A 129 9.78 3.78 -1.19
C CYS A 129 9.81 2.25 -1.07
N TRP A 130 9.21 1.57 -2.04
CA TRP A 130 9.07 0.12 -2.03
C TRP A 130 9.22 -0.46 -3.43
N ASP A 131 10.04 -1.51 -3.54
CA ASP A 131 10.11 -2.35 -4.73
C ASP A 131 10.49 -3.77 -4.31
N SER A 132 9.55 -4.70 -4.44
CA SER A 132 9.74 -6.11 -4.09
C SER A 132 8.84 -7.03 -4.91
N MET A 133 9.32 -8.23 -5.18
CA MET A 133 8.51 -9.35 -5.66
C MET A 133 7.91 -10.09 -4.46
N LEU A 134 6.59 -10.26 -4.42
CA LEU A 134 5.91 -11.08 -3.41
C LEU A 134 4.91 -11.99 -4.10
N ASP A 135 5.06 -13.31 -3.93
CA ASP A 135 4.21 -14.35 -4.52
C ASP A 135 3.89 -14.09 -6.00
N GLY A 136 4.95 -13.93 -6.78
CA GLY A 136 4.88 -13.74 -8.23
C GLY A 136 4.32 -12.40 -8.70
N ILE A 137 4.15 -11.40 -7.83
CA ILE A 137 3.71 -10.05 -8.23
C ILE A 137 4.74 -9.02 -7.79
N ARG A 138 5.16 -8.15 -8.72
CA ARG A 138 6.02 -7.01 -8.39
C ARG A 138 5.17 -5.90 -7.78
N TYR A 139 5.52 -5.45 -6.58
CA TYR A 139 4.87 -4.34 -5.91
C TYR A 139 5.81 -3.14 -5.88
N VAL A 140 5.37 -2.01 -6.45
CA VAL A 140 6.17 -0.79 -6.58
C VAL A 140 5.45 0.40 -5.94
N GLN A 141 6.16 1.14 -5.10
CA GLN A 141 5.75 2.43 -4.58
C GLN A 141 6.92 3.42 -4.69
N ALA A 142 6.74 4.44 -5.53
CA ALA A 142 7.66 5.56 -5.69
C ALA A 142 6.91 6.85 -5.27
N PRO A 143 6.85 7.19 -3.97
CA PRO A 143 5.97 8.24 -3.46
C PRO A 143 6.65 9.61 -3.44
N LEU A 144 5.94 10.64 -3.87
CA LEU A 144 6.44 12.03 -3.86
C LEU A 144 6.72 12.51 -2.45
N ALA A 145 5.90 12.11 -1.48
CA ALA A 145 6.03 12.49 -0.08
C ALA A 145 5.97 14.02 0.16
N TYR A 146 6.00 14.45 1.41
CA TYR A 146 6.02 15.88 1.76
C TYR A 146 7.37 16.53 1.45
N PRO A 147 7.44 17.85 1.21
CA PRO A 147 8.71 18.54 0.93
C PRO A 147 9.84 18.25 1.92
N ARG A 148 9.52 18.16 3.22
CA ARG A 148 10.51 17.82 4.27
C ARG A 148 11.00 16.37 4.19
N GLU A 149 10.15 15.46 3.71
CA GLU A 149 10.48 14.05 3.52
C GLU A 149 11.31 13.85 2.24
N ARG A 150 10.99 14.59 1.17
CA ARG A 150 11.76 14.60 -0.10
C ARG A 150 13.22 14.98 0.09
N LYS A 151 13.49 16.01 0.89
CA LYS A 151 14.86 16.47 1.21
C LYS A 151 15.75 15.37 1.80
N ARG A 152 15.16 14.31 2.35
CA ARG A 152 15.87 13.18 3.00
C ARG A 152 16.03 11.96 2.09
N ARG A 153 15.55 12.02 0.84
CA ARG A 153 15.58 10.92 -0.14
C ARG A 153 16.56 11.21 -1.28
N MET A 154 16.78 10.21 -2.15
CA MET A 154 17.71 10.29 -3.28
C MET A 154 17.66 11.67 -3.96
N ASN A 155 18.83 12.32 -4.03
CA ASN A 155 19.06 13.61 -4.67
C ASN A 155 18.20 14.80 -4.19
N GLY A 156 17.70 14.79 -2.95
CA GLY A 156 17.00 15.95 -2.38
C GLY A 156 15.65 16.30 -3.05
N GLY A 157 15.20 15.49 -4.01
CA GLY A 157 13.98 15.70 -4.79
C GLY A 157 14.08 16.75 -5.90
N GLU A 158 15.27 17.25 -6.24
CA GLU A 158 15.44 18.32 -7.24
C GLU A 158 15.25 17.82 -8.69
N ASP A 159 15.58 16.55 -8.98
CA ASP A 159 15.44 15.94 -10.32
C ASP A 159 14.41 14.79 -10.36
N TRP A 160 13.39 14.85 -9.51
CA TRP A 160 12.47 13.72 -9.35
C TRP A 160 11.44 13.68 -10.48
N LEU A 161 11.84 13.07 -11.61
CA LEU A 161 10.93 12.70 -12.68
C LEU A 161 10.06 11.51 -12.24
N PRO A 162 8.84 11.37 -12.80
CA PRO A 162 8.07 10.15 -12.65
C PRO A 162 8.93 8.93 -13.00
N PHE A 163 9.02 7.96 -12.10
CA PHE A 163 9.72 6.72 -12.36
C PHE A 163 8.96 5.94 -13.44
N CYS A 164 9.59 5.72 -14.59
CA CYS A 164 9.02 4.90 -15.65
C CYS A 164 9.04 3.43 -15.19
N ILE A 165 7.87 2.81 -15.04
CA ILE A 165 7.76 1.42 -14.56
C ILE A 165 7.84 0.42 -15.71
N TYR A 166 7.40 0.80 -16.91
CA TYR A 166 7.32 -0.08 -18.06
C TYR A 166 7.50 0.71 -19.35
N CYS A 167 8.40 0.24 -20.21
CA CYS A 167 8.71 0.81 -21.52
C CYS A 167 9.18 -0.31 -22.46
N ASP A 168 8.86 -0.21 -23.75
CA ASP A 168 9.37 -1.11 -24.80
C ASP A 168 9.29 -2.61 -24.49
N GLY A 169 8.13 -3.05 -23.97
CA GLY A 169 7.92 -4.47 -23.70
C GLY A 169 8.52 -4.97 -22.38
N LYS A 170 9.13 -4.09 -21.58
CA LYS A 170 9.92 -4.47 -20.41
C LYS A 170 9.60 -3.62 -19.19
N PHE A 171 9.59 -4.28 -18.04
CA PHE A 171 9.64 -3.56 -16.77
C PHE A 171 10.99 -2.87 -16.61
N ALA A 172 10.96 -1.68 -16.01
CA ALA A 172 12.16 -1.01 -15.57
C ALA A 172 12.88 -1.83 -14.49
N ASP A 173 14.17 -1.61 -14.33
CA ASP A 173 14.96 -2.22 -13.26
C ASP A 173 14.41 -1.87 -11.87
N LYS A 174 14.92 -2.56 -10.86
CA LYS A 174 14.50 -2.34 -9.47
C LYS A 174 14.76 -0.89 -9.07
N LEU A 175 13.76 -0.24 -8.47
CA LEU A 175 13.89 1.11 -7.94
C LEU A 175 15.00 1.15 -6.88
N MET A 176 15.93 2.09 -7.01
CA MET A 176 17.01 2.28 -6.05
C MET A 176 16.53 3.01 -4.79
N ALA A 177 17.23 2.77 -3.66
CA ALA A 177 16.98 3.37 -2.35
C ALA A 177 15.59 3.06 -1.74
N CYS A 178 15.09 1.86 -2.00
CA CYS A 178 13.92 1.33 -1.30
C CYS A 178 14.36 0.66 0.01
N PHE A 179 14.86 1.45 0.96
CA PHE A 179 15.49 0.95 2.20
C PHE A 179 14.70 -0.18 2.88
N TRP A 180 13.38 -0.05 3.01
CA TRP A 180 12.58 -1.06 3.70
C TRP A 180 12.43 -2.36 2.90
N SER A 181 12.20 -2.29 1.59
CA SER A 181 12.11 -3.52 0.78
C SER A 181 13.48 -4.18 0.60
N GLU A 182 14.57 -3.40 0.57
CA GLU A 182 15.95 -3.91 0.63
C GLU A 182 16.24 -4.57 1.98
N TYR A 183 15.87 -3.94 3.09
CA TYR A 183 16.00 -4.52 4.43
C TYR A 183 15.29 -5.88 4.50
N TYR A 184 14.02 -5.96 4.07
CA TYR A 184 13.26 -7.21 4.10
C TYR A 184 13.68 -8.25 3.06
N SER A 185 14.53 -7.89 2.09
CA SER A 185 15.12 -8.87 1.16
C SER A 185 16.20 -9.74 1.80
N THR A 186 16.78 -9.29 2.91
CA THR A 186 17.86 -9.99 3.63
C THR A 186 17.52 -10.25 5.10
N ASN A 187 16.47 -9.62 5.63
CA ASN A 187 16.03 -9.78 7.00
C ASN A 187 14.61 -10.35 7.04
N PRO A 188 14.39 -11.51 7.68
CA PRO A 188 13.07 -12.08 7.79
C PRO A 188 12.16 -11.17 8.60
N ARG A 189 10.87 -11.23 8.29
CA ARG A 189 9.85 -10.51 9.03
C ARG A 189 9.58 -11.22 10.37
N THR A 190 9.36 -10.42 11.40
CA THR A 190 9.08 -10.82 12.78
C THR A 190 7.84 -10.09 13.31
N PRO A 191 6.65 -10.24 12.69
CA PRO A 191 5.46 -9.45 13.03
C PRO A 191 4.98 -9.63 14.48
N HIS A 192 5.28 -10.78 15.10
CA HIS A 192 4.96 -11.06 16.50
C HIS A 192 5.90 -10.39 17.50
N ASN A 193 7.04 -9.88 17.04
CA ASN A 193 7.96 -9.15 17.91
C ASN A 193 7.36 -7.78 18.26
N THR A 194 7.02 -7.59 19.53
CA THR A 194 6.46 -6.34 20.05
C THR A 194 7.49 -5.39 20.63
N GLN A 195 8.77 -5.81 20.71
CA GLN A 195 9.86 -4.98 21.20
C GLN A 195 10.17 -3.86 20.20
N LEU A 196 9.97 -2.62 20.63
CA LEU A 196 10.27 -1.43 19.83
C LEU A 196 11.73 -1.44 19.38
N ALA A 197 11.95 -1.14 18.11
CA ALA A 197 13.30 -0.97 17.59
C ALA A 197 14.02 0.16 18.35
N PRO A 198 15.35 0.08 18.58
CA PRO A 198 16.07 1.04 19.42
C PRO A 198 15.86 2.51 19.03
N TRP A 199 15.81 2.79 17.72
CA TRP A 199 15.59 4.14 17.18
C TRP A 199 14.16 4.67 17.37
N VAL A 200 13.18 3.78 17.57
CA VAL A 200 11.79 4.12 17.94
C VAL A 200 11.68 4.25 19.45
N ALA A 201 12.23 3.29 20.20
CA ALA A 201 12.14 3.22 21.66
C ALA A 201 12.57 4.52 22.36
N ARG A 202 13.60 5.21 21.84
CA ARG A 202 14.07 6.50 22.40
C ARG A 202 13.01 7.60 22.46
N PHE A 203 11.99 7.55 21.59
CA PHE A 203 10.88 8.51 21.57
C PHE A 203 9.81 8.19 22.62
N TYR A 204 9.78 6.96 23.13
CA TYR A 204 8.83 6.49 24.15
C TYR A 204 9.45 6.41 25.56
N LYS A 205 10.78 6.37 25.66
CA LYS A 205 11.52 6.40 26.95
C LYS A 205 11.58 7.78 27.60
N ARG A 206 11.27 8.85 26.88
CA ARG A 206 11.17 10.21 27.43
C ARG A 206 9.72 10.48 27.84
N ARG A 207 9.34 9.99 29.02
CA ARG A 207 8.18 10.45 29.81
C ARG A 207 8.58 10.44 31.26
#